data_AF-A0A816EP77-F1
#
_entry.id   AF-A0A816EP77-F1
#
_cell.length_a   1.000
_cell.length_b   1.000
_cell.length_c   1.000
_cell.angle_alpha   90.00
_cell.angle_beta   90.00
_cell.angle_gamma   90.00
#
_symmetry.space_group_name_H-M   'P 1'
#
loop_
_entity.id
_entity.type
_entity.pdbx_description
1 polymer ?
#
loop_
_entity_poly.entity_id
_entity_poly.type
_entity_poly.pdbx_seq_one_letter_code
_entity_poly.pdbx_strand_id
1 'polypeptide(L)'
;SSGSRNYYPLKEQNEIYTNLIENRIDASIMDTGILQYVTNTLYCDLTLVGATFNPNVYAIVIPKQWLYTRTMDVQILALKEAGFLNDLITKWFQGQTCSDSSSDSSTAISISSLAGLFLTFLVITALALLLFLWTKRFTIKDYLRRTEFKKKLQRYFKSK
;
A
#
# COMPACT_ATOMS: atom_id res chain seq x y z
N SER A 1 12.73 25.48 22.47
CA SER A 1 12.32 24.84 21.22
C SER A 1 11.22 25.69 20.60
N SER A 2 11.57 26.52 19.61
CA SER A 2 10.62 27.41 18.94
C SER A 2 9.84 26.58 17.93
N GLY A 3 8.73 25.97 18.36
CA GLY A 3 7.88 25.19 17.49
C GLY A 3 7.27 26.10 16.42
N SER A 4 7.76 26.01 15.19
CA SER A 4 7.06 26.55 14.03
C SER A 4 5.64 25.99 14.06
N ARG A 5 4.65 26.88 14.16
CA ARG A 5 3.24 26.51 14.10
C ARG A 5 2.92 26.09 12.66
N ASN A 6 3.16 24.82 12.33
CA ASN A 6 2.77 24.21 11.06
C ASN A 6 1.29 23.84 11.09
N TYR A 7 0.41 24.85 11.18
CA TYR A 7 -1.03 24.66 11.04
C TYR A 7 -1.48 25.37 9.78
N TYR A 8 -2.23 24.67 8.93
CA TYR A 8 -2.83 25.23 7.74
C TYR A 8 -4.23 25.79 8.10
N PRO A 9 -4.47 27.11 7.97
CA PRO A 9 -5.76 27.69 8.31
C PRO A 9 -6.80 27.30 7.27
N LEU A 10 -7.84 26.59 7.70
CA LEU A 10 -8.97 26.21 6.87
C LEU A 10 -10.05 27.28 6.95
N LYS A 11 -10.66 27.62 5.80
CA LYS A 11 -11.82 28.53 5.77
C LYS A 11 -13.12 27.77 5.87
N GLU A 12 -13.17 26.57 5.28
CA GLU A 12 -14.32 25.68 5.26
C GLU A 12 -13.92 24.25 5.60
N GLN A 13 -14.87 23.48 6.17
CA GLN A 13 -14.64 22.09 6.55
C GLN A 13 -14.43 21.18 5.33
N ASN A 14 -15.10 21.47 4.21
CA ASN A 14 -14.99 20.66 2.99
C ASN A 14 -13.61 20.80 2.32
N GLU A 15 -12.89 21.90 2.57
CA GLU A 15 -11.54 22.16 2.05
C GLU A 15 -10.50 21.19 2.63
N ILE A 16 -10.82 20.52 3.75
CA ILE A 16 -9.95 19.54 4.39
C ILE A 16 -9.60 18.43 3.40
N TYR A 17 -10.61 17.85 2.75
CA TYR A 17 -10.42 16.68 1.91
C TYR A 17 -9.64 17.01 0.65
N THR A 18 -9.92 18.15 0.01
CA THR A 18 -9.16 18.61 -1.17
C THR A 18 -7.70 18.88 -0.79
N ASN A 19 -7.45 19.53 0.34
CA ASN A 19 -6.09 19.82 0.78
C ASN A 19 -5.30 18.56 1.20
N LEU A 20 -5.98 17.51 1.69
CA LEU A 20 -5.36 16.20 1.95
C LEU A 20 -4.97 15.49 0.64
N ILE A 21 -5.88 15.46 -0.34
CA ILE A 21 -5.64 14.79 -1.64
C ILE A 21 -4.58 15.54 -2.45
N GLU A 22 -4.57 16.87 -2.39
CA GLU A 22 -3.56 17.72 -3.03
C GLU A 22 -2.21 17.74 -2.29
N ASN A 23 -2.03 16.95 -1.22
CA ASN A 23 -0.83 16.90 -0.39
C ASN A 23 -0.40 18.29 0.15
N ARG A 24 -1.34 19.19 0.42
CA ARG A 24 -1.07 20.48 1.11
C ARG A 24 -1.03 20.33 2.62
N ILE A 25 -1.75 19.34 3.15
CA ILE A 25 -1.80 18.99 4.57
C ILE A 25 -1.58 17.47 4.66
N ASP A 26 -0.77 17.04 5.62
CA ASP A 26 -0.46 15.60 5.78
C ASP A 26 -1.54 14.85 6.57
N ALA A 27 -2.19 15.53 7.52
CA ALA A 27 -3.20 14.93 8.38
C ALA A 27 -4.22 15.95 8.88
N SER A 28 -5.45 15.49 9.12
CA SER A 28 -6.52 16.27 9.75
C SER A 28 -7.11 15.49 10.92
N ILE A 29 -7.60 16.20 11.93
CA ILE A 29 -8.24 15.62 13.10
C ILE A 29 -9.72 16.02 13.08
N MET A 30 -10.60 15.03 13.11
CA MET A 30 -12.04 15.23 13.13
C MET A 30 -12.73 14.08 13.86
N ASP A 31 -14.04 14.19 14.08
CA ASP A 31 -14.82 13.12 14.70
C ASP A 31 -14.81 11.83 13.87
N THR A 32 -14.74 10.71 14.59
CA THR A 32 -14.61 9.38 14.00
C THR A 32 -15.81 8.97 13.17
N GLY A 33 -17.04 9.33 13.55
CA GLY A 33 -18.22 8.96 12.79
C GLY A 33 -18.23 9.60 11.40
N ILE A 34 -17.84 10.89 11.34
CA ILE A 34 -17.72 11.62 10.07
C ILE A 34 -16.58 11.03 9.24
N LEU A 35 -15.40 10.80 9.85
CA LEU A 35 -14.26 10.24 9.13
C LEU A 35 -14.57 8.86 8.54
N GLN A 36 -15.16 7.95 9.32
CA GLN A 36 -15.54 6.62 8.84
C GLN A 36 -16.52 6.69 7.66
N TYR A 37 -17.54 7.54 7.74
CA TYR A 37 -18.46 7.74 6.62
C TYR A 37 -17.73 8.25 5.37
N VAL A 38 -16.90 9.27 5.54
CA VAL A 38 -16.22 9.96 4.43
C VAL A 38 -15.18 9.06 3.76
N THR A 39 -14.36 8.33 4.51
CA THR A 39 -13.36 7.41 3.95
C THR A 39 -14.00 6.19 3.29
N ASN A 40 -15.13 5.71 3.82
CA ASN A 40 -15.79 4.52 3.27
C ASN A 40 -16.73 4.84 2.10
N THR A 41 -17.19 6.10 1.99
CA THR A 41 -18.23 6.49 1.03
C THR A 41 -17.79 7.47 -0.05
N LEU A 42 -16.98 8.47 0.29
CA LEU A 42 -16.71 9.63 -0.57
C LEU A 42 -15.28 9.62 -1.13
N TYR A 43 -14.29 9.35 -0.28
CA TYR A 43 -12.87 9.42 -0.65
C TYR A 43 -12.14 8.14 -0.25
N CYS A 44 -12.08 7.18 -1.19
CA CYS A 44 -11.45 5.89 -0.98
C CYS A 44 -9.91 5.94 -0.89
N ASP A 45 -9.30 7.04 -1.37
CA ASP A 45 -7.86 7.27 -1.30
C ASP A 45 -7.39 7.69 0.10
N LEU A 46 -8.33 8.09 0.97
CA LEU A 46 -8.05 8.50 2.34
C LEU A 46 -8.24 7.34 3.30
N THR A 47 -7.39 7.26 4.31
CA THR A 47 -7.47 6.23 5.35
C THR A 47 -7.52 6.87 6.73
N LEU A 48 -8.25 6.22 7.64
CA LEU A 48 -8.26 6.59 9.05
C LEU A 48 -7.00 6.03 9.73
N VAL A 49 -6.20 6.89 10.36
CA VAL A 49 -4.94 6.50 11.01
C VAL A 49 -5.09 6.58 12.53
N GLY A 50 -4.77 5.48 13.22
CA GLY A 50 -4.69 5.42 14.68
C GLY A 50 -6.01 5.14 15.39
N ALA A 51 -5.95 5.17 16.73
CA ALA A 51 -7.10 5.00 17.60
C ALA A 51 -7.77 6.34 17.92
N THR A 52 -9.02 6.29 18.35
CA THR A 52 -9.75 7.48 18.81
C THR A 52 -9.10 8.05 20.07
N PHE A 53 -8.61 9.28 19.99
CA PHE A 53 -7.89 9.92 21.10
C PHE A 53 -8.83 10.36 22.23
N ASN A 54 -10.10 10.60 21.92
CA ASN A 54 -11.12 10.98 22.90
C ASN A 54 -12.47 10.37 22.49
N PRO A 55 -12.94 9.30 23.17
CA PRO A 55 -14.23 8.69 22.88
C PRO A 55 -15.36 9.61 23.37
N ASN A 56 -15.81 10.50 22.49
CA ASN A 56 -16.99 11.33 22.74
C ASN A 56 -18.26 10.55 22.39
N VAL A 57 -19.36 10.85 23.09
CA VAL A 57 -20.66 10.21 22.88
C VAL A 57 -21.66 11.26 22.38
N TYR A 58 -22.44 10.90 21.36
CA TYR A 58 -23.56 11.71 20.89
C TYR A 58 -24.74 11.60 21.85
N ALA A 59 -25.33 12.74 22.20
CA ALA A 59 -26.46 12.81 23.12
C ALA A 59 -27.59 13.68 22.55
N ILE A 60 -28.82 13.30 22.87
CA ILE A 60 -30.02 14.08 22.57
C ILE A 60 -30.30 15.00 23.75
N VAL A 61 -30.37 16.30 23.51
CA VAL A 61 -30.66 17.29 24.55
C VAL A 61 -32.16 17.53 24.66
N ILE A 62 -32.68 17.41 25.87
CA ILE A 62 -34.12 17.50 26.17
C ILE A 62 -34.33 18.63 27.21
N PRO A 63 -35.43 19.41 27.14
CA PRO A 63 -35.73 20.42 28.14
C PRO A 63 -35.88 19.81 29.55
N LYS A 64 -35.50 20.59 30.55
CA LYS A 64 -35.59 20.17 31.96
C LYS A 64 -37.06 19.90 32.33
N GLN A 65 -37.31 18.81 33.07
CA GLN A 65 -38.64 18.37 33.52
C GLN A 65 -39.61 17.99 32.39
N TRP A 66 -39.11 17.46 31.27
CA TRP A 66 -39.99 16.98 30.21
C TRP A 66 -40.73 15.70 30.61
N LEU A 67 -42.06 15.70 30.45
CA LEU A 67 -42.97 14.62 30.87
C LEU A 67 -42.62 13.26 30.23
N TYR A 68 -42.05 13.27 29.02
CA TYR A 68 -41.78 12.07 28.23
C TYR A 68 -40.33 11.57 28.32
N THR A 69 -39.49 12.14 29.17
CA THR A 69 -38.06 11.77 29.27
C THR A 69 -37.92 10.27 29.53
N ARG A 70 -38.63 9.77 30.55
CA ARG A 70 -38.57 8.34 30.93
C ARG A 70 -39.10 7.43 29.83
N THR A 71 -40.17 7.82 29.14
CA THR A 71 -40.72 7.03 28.04
C THR A 71 -39.77 6.99 26.85
N MET A 72 -39.06 8.08 26.52
CA MET A 72 -38.05 8.09 25.46
C MET A 72 -36.86 7.18 25.80
N ASP A 73 -36.33 7.26 27.02
CA ASP A 73 -35.19 6.45 27.43
C ASP A 73 -35.48 4.95 27.30
N VAL A 74 -36.68 4.52 27.72
CA VAL A 74 -37.12 3.11 27.59
C VAL A 74 -37.21 2.68 26.12
N GLN A 75 -37.75 3.54 25.25
CA GLN A 75 -37.87 3.21 23.82
C GLN A 75 -36.49 3.15 23.14
N ILE A 76 -35.57 4.06 23.49
CA ILE A 76 -34.20 4.03 22.97
C ILE A 76 -33.48 2.75 23.42
N LEU A 77 -33.66 2.35 24.68
CA LEU A 77 -33.08 1.10 25.19
C LEU A 77 -33.66 -0.11 24.44
N ALA A 78 -34.97 -0.15 24.22
CA ALA A 78 -35.62 -1.21 23.45
C ALA A 78 -35.08 -1.29 22.01
N LEU A 79 -34.85 -0.16 21.34
CA LEU A 79 -34.23 -0.12 20.00
C LEU A 79 -32.78 -0.61 20.02
N LYS A 80 -32.03 -0.33 21.08
CA LYS A 80 -30.66 -0.83 21.26
C LYS A 80 -30.63 -2.33 21.47
N GLU A 81 -31.49 -2.86 22.34
CA GLU A 81 -31.62 -4.28 22.64
C GLU A 81 -32.11 -5.08 21.42
N ALA A 82 -33.02 -4.50 20.63
CA ALA A 82 -33.48 -5.08 19.37
C ALA A 82 -32.41 -5.10 18.27
N GLY A 83 -31.26 -4.44 18.46
CA GLY A 83 -30.18 -4.37 17.47
C GLY A 83 -30.42 -3.37 16.33
N PHE A 84 -31.56 -2.68 16.29
CA PHE A 84 -31.92 -1.76 15.21
C PHE A 84 -30.90 -0.62 15.01
N LEU A 85 -30.29 -0.14 16.11
CA LEU A 85 -29.23 0.87 16.04
C LEU A 85 -27.97 0.34 15.36
N ASN A 86 -27.62 -0.94 15.57
CA ASN A 86 -26.47 -1.55 14.91
C ASN A 86 -26.74 -1.68 13.40
N ASP A 87 -27.96 -2.05 13.01
CA ASP A 87 -28.36 -2.14 11.60
C ASP A 87 -28.28 -0.78 10.88
N LEU A 88 -28.60 0.31 11.59
CA LEU A 88 -28.40 1.66 11.06
C LEU A 88 -26.92 2.00 10.90
N ILE A 89 -26.08 1.64 11.87
CA ILE A 89 -24.65 1.91 11.80
C ILE A 89 -24.02 1.17 10.62
N THR A 90 -24.31 -0.12 10.45
CA THR A 90 -23.80 -0.92 9.34
C THR A 90 -24.27 -0.35 8.01
N LYS A 91 -25.55 -0.01 7.89
CA LYS A 91 -26.13 0.55 6.66
C LYS A 91 -25.51 1.88 6.23
N TRP A 92 -25.29 2.80 7.18
CA TRP A 92 -24.88 4.17 6.85
C TRP A 92 -23.37 4.42 6.92
N PHE A 93 -22.63 3.71 7.78
CA PHE A 93 -21.20 3.95 7.98
C PHE A 93 -20.31 2.83 7.44
N GLN A 94 -20.85 1.62 7.27
CA GLN A 94 -20.12 0.45 6.75
C GLN A 94 -20.57 0.09 5.32
N GLY A 95 -21.48 0.87 4.73
CA GLY A 95 -21.93 0.71 3.35
C GLY A 95 -20.80 0.96 2.36
N GLN A 96 -20.32 -0.12 1.75
CA GLN A 96 -19.14 -0.15 0.88
C GLN A 96 -19.48 0.41 -0.52
N THR A 97 -19.44 1.73 -0.68
CA THR A 97 -19.52 2.37 -2.01
C THR A 97 -18.14 2.56 -2.62
N CYS A 98 -17.09 2.63 -1.80
CA CYS A 98 -15.75 2.24 -2.18
C CYS A 98 -15.77 0.74 -2.47
N SER A 99 -16.25 0.37 -3.66
CA SER A 99 -16.18 -0.98 -4.18
C SER A 99 -14.75 -1.46 -4.00
N ASP A 100 -14.61 -2.71 -3.58
CA ASP A 100 -13.37 -3.47 -3.44
C ASP A 100 -12.63 -3.65 -4.78
N SER A 101 -12.48 -2.58 -5.55
CA SER A 101 -11.40 -2.41 -6.51
C SER A 101 -10.00 -2.58 -5.86
N SER A 102 -9.93 -2.67 -4.53
CA SER A 102 -8.75 -3.11 -3.78
C SER A 102 -8.87 -4.47 -3.08
N SER A 103 -10.02 -5.16 -3.06
CA SER A 103 -10.18 -6.45 -2.33
C SER A 103 -10.59 -7.65 -3.20
N ASP A 104 -10.92 -7.45 -4.48
CA ASP A 104 -10.85 -8.51 -5.51
C ASP A 104 -9.53 -8.49 -6.30
N SER A 105 -8.48 -7.91 -5.71
CA SER A 105 -7.12 -8.32 -6.02
C SER A 105 -6.66 -9.27 -4.92
N SER A 106 -7.04 -10.55 -5.04
CA SER A 106 -6.19 -11.63 -4.53
C SER A 106 -4.78 -11.26 -4.95
N THR A 107 -3.93 -10.76 -4.04
CA THR A 107 -2.69 -10.01 -4.33
C THR A 107 -2.01 -10.56 -5.56
N ALA A 108 -2.41 -10.06 -6.73
CA ALA A 108 -2.02 -10.69 -7.97
C ALA A 108 -0.57 -10.30 -8.06
N ILE A 109 0.31 -11.28 -8.19
CA ILE A 109 1.75 -11.02 -8.18
C ILE A 109 2.02 -10.02 -9.30
N SER A 110 2.17 -8.76 -8.92
CA SER A 110 2.30 -7.66 -9.86
C SER A 110 3.67 -7.77 -10.51
N ILE A 111 3.78 -7.40 -11.78
CA ILE A 111 5.03 -7.49 -12.54
C ILE A 111 6.20 -6.79 -11.81
N SER A 112 5.88 -5.74 -11.03
CA SER A 112 6.79 -5.02 -10.14
C SER A 112 7.43 -5.92 -9.09
N SER A 113 6.68 -6.86 -8.51
CA SER A 113 7.15 -7.81 -7.50
C SER A 113 8.01 -8.94 -8.11
N LEU A 114 7.79 -9.28 -9.39
CA LEU A 114 8.54 -10.29 -10.13
C LEU A 114 9.81 -9.75 -10.83
N ALA A 115 9.98 -8.43 -10.89
CA ALA A 115 11.09 -7.78 -11.59
C ALA A 115 12.46 -8.26 -11.08
N GLY A 116 12.60 -8.50 -9.77
CA GLY A 116 13.84 -9.03 -9.18
C GLY A 116 14.20 -10.42 -9.72
N LEU A 117 13.21 -11.30 -9.88
CA LEU A 117 13.43 -12.66 -10.39
C LEU A 117 13.94 -12.63 -11.83
N PHE A 118 13.29 -11.83 -12.71
CA PHE A 118 13.73 -11.68 -14.10
C PHE A 118 15.16 -11.13 -14.22
N LEU A 119 15.52 -10.14 -13.39
CA LEU A 119 16.87 -9.60 -13.37
C LEU A 119 17.91 -10.66 -12.96
N THR A 120 17.63 -11.44 -11.91
CA THR A 120 18.56 -12.50 -11.48
C THR A 120 18.75 -13.57 -12.55
N PHE A 121 17.68 -14.03 -13.20
CA PHE A 121 17.79 -14.99 -14.32
C PHE A 121 18.62 -14.43 -15.48
N LEU A 122 18.41 -13.17 -15.84
CA LEU A 122 19.14 -12.52 -16.94
C LEU A 122 20.65 -12.46 -16.62
N VAL A 123 21.01 -12.03 -15.41
CA VAL A 123 22.41 -11.92 -14.97
C VAL A 123 23.10 -13.29 -14.95
N ILE A 124 22.44 -14.31 -14.39
CA ILE A 124 22.99 -15.68 -14.33
C ILE A 124 23.20 -16.23 -15.74
N THR A 125 22.22 -16.05 -16.62
CA THR A 125 22.30 -16.54 -18.01
C THR A 125 23.42 -15.83 -18.78
N ALA A 126 23.57 -14.52 -18.61
CA ALA A 126 24.64 -13.75 -19.24
C ALA A 126 26.03 -14.19 -18.75
N LEU A 127 26.21 -14.39 -17.44
CA LEU A 127 27.45 -14.90 -16.86
C LEU A 127 27.79 -16.31 -17.35
N ALA A 128 26.80 -17.21 -17.41
CA ALA A 128 26.99 -18.57 -17.91
C ALA A 128 27.46 -18.58 -19.37
N LEU A 129 26.83 -17.77 -20.23
CA LEU A 129 27.23 -17.62 -21.63
C LEU A 129 28.64 -17.03 -21.76
N LEU A 130 28.99 -16.06 -20.93
CA LEU A 130 30.32 -15.43 -20.95
C LEU A 130 31.42 -16.44 -20.57
N LEU A 131 31.22 -17.21 -19.49
CA LEU A 131 32.16 -18.27 -19.08
C LEU A 131 32.29 -19.37 -20.14
N PHE A 132 31.18 -19.76 -20.77
CA PHE A 132 31.19 -20.75 -21.84
C PHE A 132 32.00 -20.26 -23.05
N LEU A 133 31.78 -19.03 -23.50
CA LEU A 133 32.55 -18.45 -24.60
C LEU A 133 34.03 -18.32 -24.24
N TRP A 134 34.35 -17.92 -23.01
CA TRP A 134 35.73 -17.79 -22.56
C TRP A 134 36.46 -19.14 -22.57
N THR A 135 35.86 -20.18 -21.99
CA THR A 135 36.45 -21.52 -21.95
C THR A 135 36.64 -22.11 -23.34
N LYS A 136 35.65 -21.96 -24.25
CA LYS A 136 35.79 -22.38 -25.65
C LYS A 136 36.91 -21.63 -26.37
N ARG A 137 36.98 -20.30 -26.21
CA ARG A 137 38.03 -19.50 -26.84
C ARG A 137 39.42 -19.84 -26.30
N PHE A 138 39.53 -20.06 -24.99
CA PHE A 138 40.78 -20.48 -24.34
C PHE A 138 41.23 -21.85 -24.86
N THR A 139 40.32 -22.82 -24.93
CA THR A 139 40.60 -24.18 -25.43
C THR A 139 41.05 -24.17 -26.88
N ILE A 140 40.36 -23.41 -27.76
CA ILE A 140 40.73 -23.28 -29.17
C ILE A 140 42.10 -22.61 -29.32
N LYS A 141 42.35 -21.53 -28.57
CA LYS A 141 43.64 -20.82 -28.59
C LYS A 141 44.78 -21.70 -28.12
N ASP A 142 44.57 -22.49 -27.07
CA ASP A 142 45.57 -23.44 -26.57
C ASP A 142 45.81 -24.61 -27.52
N TYR A 143 44.75 -25.11 -28.17
CA TYR A 143 44.88 -26.15 -29.19
C TYR A 143 45.66 -25.65 -30.43
N LEU A 144 45.36 -24.44 -30.90
CA LEU A 144 46.10 -23.80 -31.99
C LEU A 144 47.56 -23.54 -31.61
N ARG A 145 47.82 -23.07 -30.38
CA ARG A 145 49.18 -22.84 -29.89
C ARG A 145 49.97 -24.16 -29.82
N ARG A 146 49.36 -25.26 -29.38
CA ARG A 146 50.00 -26.59 -29.36
C ARG A 146 50.28 -27.14 -30.75
N THR A 147 49.38 -26.94 -31.72
CA THR A 147 49.61 -27.40 -33.11
C THR A 147 50.71 -26.60 -33.79
N GLU A 148 50.77 -25.28 -33.61
CA GLU A 148 51.89 -24.43 -34.06
C GLU A 148 53.22 -24.87 -33.44
N PHE A 149 53.24 -25.17 -32.14
CA PHE A 149 54.45 -25.65 -31.46
C PHE A 149 54.92 -27.01 -32.00
N LYS A 150 53.99 -27.96 -32.23
CA LYS A 150 54.30 -29.25 -32.87
C LYS A 150 54.87 -29.09 -34.28
N LYS A 151 54.31 -28.18 -35.09
CA LYS A 151 54.82 -27.86 -36.44
C LYS A 151 56.22 -27.25 -36.41
N LYS A 152 56.56 -26.45 -35.38
CA LYS A 152 57.94 -25.94 -35.19
C LYS A 152 58.90 -27.07 -34.77
N LEU A 153 58.50 -27.94 -33.86
CA LEU A 153 59.30 -29.10 -33.43
C LEU A 153 59.57 -30.10 -34.56
N GLN A 154 58.57 -30.42 -35.39
CA GLN A 154 58.77 -31.28 -36.56
C GLN A 154 59.73 -30.66 -37.58
N ARG A 155 59.70 -29.34 -37.78
CA ARG A 155 60.67 -28.65 -38.65
C ARG A 155 62.08 -28.68 -38.08
N TYR A 156 62.25 -28.57 -36.75
CA TYR A 156 63.55 -28.69 -36.10
C TYR A 156 64.14 -30.09 -36.25
N PHE A 157 63.34 -31.14 -36.05
CA PHE A 157 63.79 -32.54 -36.23
C PHE A 157 64.05 -32.93 -37.69
N LYS A 158 63.44 -32.26 -38.67
CA LYS A 158 63.67 -32.53 -40.10
C LYS A 158 64.90 -31.80 -40.66
N SER A 159 65.40 -30.79 -39.94
CA SER A 159 66.57 -29.99 -40.33
C SER A 159 67.89 -30.49 -39.72
N LYS A 160 67.84 -31.54 -38.90
CA LYS A 160 68.98 -32.18 -38.26
C LYS A 160 69.06 -33.62 -38.73
#